data_AF-A0A6A4Z5Z2-F1
#
_entry.id   AF-A0A6A4Z5Z2-F1
#
_cell.length_a   1.000
_cell.length_b   1.000
_cell.length_c   1.000
_cell.angle_alpha   90.00
_cell.angle_beta   90.00
_cell.angle_gamma   90.00
#
_symmetry.space_group_name_H-M   'P 1'
#
loop_
_entity.id
_entity.type
_entity.pdbx_description
1 polymer ?
#
loop_
_entity_poly.entity_id
_entity_poly.type
_entity_poly.pdbx_seq_one_letter_code
_entity_poly.pdbx_strand_id
1 'polypeptide(L)'
;FPDGDFGGNKFLFKKPCAGSNLHAIWDSVGAKYGSVNWSPTFVPGSADYAALQANATALLSKYGNVPDKLDFGSVKDVDYPKFVTAMNSEPLVKIQRTFLESYDVARQVAYKNIDLNCTLDDKQKCINPCPSSDYVNALIASAEASITVQGKRLSVILTQIAKQIRVLNLLTPVTTPAPPPTNATAVPTTTRSNC
;
A
#
# COMPACT_ATOMS: atom_id res chain seq x y z
N PHE A 1 -24.12 15.08 -2.88
CA PHE A 1 -24.02 13.99 -3.87
C PHE A 1 -24.75 12.75 -3.34
N PRO A 2 -26.06 12.59 -3.56
CA PRO A 2 -26.77 11.37 -3.16
C PRO A 2 -26.79 10.28 -4.24
N ASP A 3 -26.58 10.61 -5.52
CA ASP A 3 -26.84 9.70 -6.65
C ASP A 3 -25.60 9.16 -7.37
N GLY A 4 -24.45 9.10 -6.69
CA GLY A 4 -23.19 8.63 -7.28
C GLY A 4 -23.22 7.19 -7.78
N ASP A 5 -22.22 6.79 -8.55
CA ASP A 5 -22.03 5.44 -9.11
C ASP A 5 -21.35 4.45 -8.15
N PHE A 6 -21.25 4.81 -6.87
CA PHE A 6 -20.49 4.11 -5.84
C PHE A 6 -19.01 3.90 -6.23
N GLY A 7 -18.38 4.94 -6.80
CA GLY A 7 -16.97 4.89 -7.21
C GLY A 7 -16.74 3.95 -8.38
N GLY A 8 -17.69 3.90 -9.32
CA GLY A 8 -17.64 3.06 -10.52
C GLY A 8 -18.28 1.68 -10.36
N ASN A 9 -18.77 1.30 -9.18
CA ASN A 9 -19.37 -0.01 -8.95
C ASN A 9 -20.66 -0.24 -9.76
N LYS A 10 -21.40 0.82 -10.11
CA LYS A 10 -22.61 0.71 -10.95
C LYS A 10 -22.31 0.47 -12.44
N PHE A 11 -21.10 0.72 -12.91
CA PHE A 11 -20.72 0.47 -14.30
C PHE A 11 -20.26 -0.97 -14.49
N LEU A 12 -21.23 -1.87 -14.61
CA LEU A 12 -21.00 -3.30 -14.81
C LEU A 12 -20.47 -3.58 -16.22
N PHE A 13 -19.61 -4.59 -16.36
CA PHE A 13 -19.07 -5.01 -17.66
C PHE A 13 -19.56 -6.41 -18.07
N LYS A 14 -19.75 -6.60 -19.38
CA LYS A 14 -20.18 -7.87 -19.97
C LYS A 14 -19.05 -8.90 -19.95
N LYS A 15 -19.17 -9.97 -19.16
CA LYS A 15 -18.17 -11.06 -19.15
C LYS A 15 -17.90 -11.62 -20.57
N PRO A 16 -16.66 -12.02 -20.90
CA PRO A 16 -15.47 -12.03 -20.04
C PRO A 16 -14.65 -10.72 -20.14
N CYS A 17 -14.61 -9.93 -19.07
CA CYS A 17 -13.70 -8.77 -18.95
C CYS A 17 -12.74 -8.95 -17.76
N ALA A 18 -11.66 -8.17 -17.75
CA ALA A 18 -10.67 -8.16 -16.67
C ALA A 18 -11.26 -7.79 -15.30
N GLY A 19 -12.34 -7.02 -15.26
CA GLY A 19 -13.10 -6.73 -14.04
C GLY A 19 -14.60 -6.91 -14.26
N SER A 20 -15.35 -7.09 -13.17
CA SER A 20 -16.82 -7.18 -13.22
C SER A 20 -17.51 -5.81 -13.35
N ASN A 21 -16.84 -4.74 -12.93
CA ASN A 21 -17.28 -3.36 -13.04
C ASN A 21 -16.07 -2.41 -13.07
N LEU A 22 -16.32 -1.11 -13.27
CA LEU A 22 -15.26 -0.10 -13.34
C LEU A 22 -14.44 -0.01 -12.05
N HIS A 23 -15.03 -0.19 -10.87
CA HIS A 23 -14.27 -0.18 -9.62
C HIS A 23 -13.28 -1.37 -9.57
N ALA A 24 -13.80 -2.57 -9.80
CA ALA A 24 -13.04 -3.82 -9.72
C ALA A 24 -11.89 -3.90 -10.74
N ILE A 25 -12.06 -3.34 -11.94
CA ILE A 25 -10.95 -3.30 -12.91
C ILE A 25 -9.82 -2.37 -12.46
N TRP A 26 -10.11 -1.29 -11.73
CA TRP A 26 -9.10 -0.41 -11.14
C TRP A 26 -8.42 -1.04 -9.93
N ASP A 27 -9.19 -1.64 -9.01
CA ASP A 27 -8.65 -2.32 -7.83
C ASP A 27 -7.71 -3.49 -8.17
N SER A 28 -8.02 -4.21 -9.25
CA SER A 28 -7.19 -5.31 -9.75
C SER A 28 -6.08 -4.86 -10.70
N VAL A 29 -5.98 -3.55 -10.99
CA VAL A 29 -5.03 -2.96 -11.94
C VAL A 29 -5.12 -3.65 -13.30
N GLY A 30 -6.32 -3.65 -13.90
CA GLY A 30 -6.57 -4.32 -15.18
C GLY A 30 -6.39 -5.84 -15.11
N ALA A 31 -6.77 -6.46 -13.99
CA ALA A 31 -6.50 -7.86 -13.65
C ALA A 31 -5.02 -8.26 -13.53
N LYS A 32 -4.07 -7.34 -13.72
CA LYS A 32 -2.62 -7.63 -13.61
C LYS A 32 -2.25 -8.18 -12.23
N TYR A 33 -2.90 -7.67 -11.19
CA TYR A 33 -2.71 -8.13 -9.81
C TYR A 33 -3.95 -8.87 -9.26
N GLY A 34 -4.89 -9.28 -10.13
CA GLY A 34 -6.14 -9.91 -9.72
C GLY A 34 -5.97 -11.30 -9.08
N SER A 35 -4.83 -11.96 -9.30
CA SER A 35 -4.46 -13.25 -8.70
C SER A 35 -3.49 -13.12 -7.51
N VAL A 36 -3.18 -11.89 -7.07
CA VAL A 36 -2.29 -11.67 -5.93
C VAL A 36 -2.96 -12.18 -4.64
N ASN A 37 -2.17 -12.82 -3.78
CA ASN A 37 -2.60 -13.17 -2.44
C ASN A 37 -2.83 -11.89 -1.62
N TRP A 38 -4.10 -11.59 -1.33
CA TRP A 38 -4.51 -10.43 -0.52
C TRP A 38 -4.26 -10.58 0.98
N SER A 39 -3.86 -11.77 1.43
CA SER A 39 -3.40 -12.04 2.79
C SER A 39 -2.02 -12.71 2.75
N PRO A 40 -0.98 -11.99 2.29
CA PRO A 40 0.34 -12.56 2.09
C PRO A 40 1.03 -12.85 3.43
N THR A 41 1.85 -13.90 3.46
CA THR A 41 2.78 -14.15 4.56
C THR A 41 3.89 -13.10 4.52
N PHE A 42 3.75 -12.03 5.30
CA PHE A 42 4.71 -10.91 5.32
C PHE A 42 5.89 -11.13 6.27
N VAL A 43 6.58 -12.26 6.11
CA VAL A 43 7.77 -12.63 6.88
C VAL A 43 8.98 -12.70 5.94
N PRO A 44 10.11 -12.04 6.26
CA PRO A 44 11.32 -12.15 5.45
C PRO A 44 11.71 -13.59 5.17
N GLY A 45 11.97 -13.91 3.90
CA GLY A 45 12.31 -15.27 3.43
C GLY A 45 11.12 -16.12 2.99
N SER A 46 9.87 -15.66 3.18
CA SER A 46 8.70 -16.34 2.58
C SER A 46 8.62 -16.07 1.07
N ALA A 47 7.92 -16.95 0.34
CA ALA A 47 7.68 -16.79 -1.10
C ALA A 47 6.84 -15.52 -1.39
N ASP A 48 5.81 -15.25 -0.58
CA ASP A 48 4.97 -14.05 -0.71
C ASP A 48 5.78 -12.77 -0.52
N TYR A 49 6.68 -12.75 0.48
CA TYR A 49 7.53 -11.60 0.75
C TYR A 49 8.50 -11.34 -0.41
N ALA A 50 9.12 -12.39 -0.96
CA ALA A 50 9.99 -12.28 -2.13
C ALA A 50 9.23 -11.77 -3.37
N ALA A 51 8.01 -12.26 -3.61
CA ALA A 51 7.17 -11.81 -4.73
C ALA A 51 6.77 -10.32 -4.58
N LEU A 52 6.39 -9.89 -3.37
CA LEU A 52 6.09 -8.48 -3.09
C LEU A 52 7.31 -7.58 -3.30
N GLN A 53 8.50 -8.00 -2.86
CA GLN A 53 9.74 -7.27 -3.10
C GLN A 53 10.07 -7.16 -4.59
N ALA A 54 9.92 -8.24 -5.36
CA ALA A 54 10.15 -8.23 -6.80
C ALA A 54 9.19 -7.27 -7.51
N ASN A 55 7.90 -7.31 -7.16
CA ASN A 55 6.88 -6.39 -7.70
C ASN A 55 7.20 -4.93 -7.36
N ALA A 56 7.52 -4.63 -6.10
CA ALA A 56 7.89 -3.28 -5.68
C ALA A 56 9.15 -2.78 -6.39
N THR A 57 10.16 -3.65 -6.58
CA THR A 57 11.40 -3.31 -7.29
C THR A 57 11.13 -3.00 -8.76
N ALA A 58 10.27 -3.79 -9.43
CA ALA A 58 9.87 -3.55 -10.81
C ALA A 58 9.12 -2.21 -10.95
N LEU A 59 8.20 -1.91 -10.03
CA LEU A 59 7.47 -0.65 -9.99
C LEU A 59 8.40 0.55 -9.79
N LEU A 60 9.33 0.47 -8.83
CA LEU A 60 10.33 1.51 -8.59
C LEU A 60 11.27 1.70 -9.80
N SER A 61 11.65 0.62 -10.48
CA SER A 61 12.48 0.71 -11.69
C SER A 61 11.76 1.44 -12.82
N LYS A 62 10.44 1.23 -12.96
CA LYS A 62 9.64 1.81 -14.04
C LYS A 62 9.13 3.22 -13.74
N TYR A 63 8.70 3.48 -12.51
CA TYR A 63 8.03 4.72 -12.10
C TYR A 63 8.72 5.47 -10.98
N GLY A 64 9.91 5.06 -10.53
CA GLY A 64 10.61 5.69 -9.40
C GLY A 64 10.92 7.18 -9.62
N ASN A 65 11.09 7.57 -10.89
CA ASN A 65 11.33 8.94 -11.33
C ASN A 65 10.05 9.76 -11.55
N VAL A 66 8.86 9.18 -11.38
CA VAL A 66 7.60 9.95 -11.41
C VAL A 66 7.64 10.99 -10.28
N PRO A 67 7.49 12.29 -10.58
CA PRO A 67 7.53 13.33 -9.56
C PRO A 67 6.40 13.18 -8.55
N ASP A 68 6.72 13.35 -7.28
CA ASP A 68 5.72 13.56 -6.23
C ASP A 68 5.30 15.03 -6.23
N LYS A 69 4.16 15.35 -6.85
CA LYS A 69 3.65 16.72 -6.96
C LYS A 69 3.31 17.35 -5.60
N LEU A 70 3.03 16.54 -4.58
CA LEU A 70 2.76 17.00 -3.22
C LEU A 70 4.04 17.08 -2.39
N ASP A 71 5.18 16.67 -2.95
CA ASP A 71 6.51 16.74 -2.35
C ASP A 71 6.52 16.27 -0.90
N PHE A 72 6.19 15.00 -0.64
CA PHE A 72 6.39 14.43 0.68
C PHE A 72 7.87 14.34 1.05
N GLY A 73 8.77 14.40 0.07
CA GLY A 73 10.21 14.46 0.28
C GLY A 73 10.65 15.61 1.18
N SER A 74 10.07 16.82 1.05
CA SER A 74 10.44 17.96 1.90
C SER A 74 10.12 17.78 3.38
N VAL A 75 9.24 16.85 3.76
CA VAL A 75 8.85 16.62 5.16
C VAL A 75 9.47 15.36 5.76
N LYS A 76 10.45 14.74 5.07
CA LYS A 76 11.08 13.49 5.55
C LYS A 76 11.98 13.70 6.78
N ASP A 77 12.63 14.86 6.89
CA ASP A 77 13.63 15.16 7.92
C ASP A 77 13.32 16.42 8.75
N VAL A 78 12.08 16.88 8.72
CA VAL A 78 11.60 17.94 9.63
C VAL A 78 11.28 17.36 11.01
N ASP A 79 11.21 18.23 12.02
CA ASP A 79 10.69 17.87 13.34
C ASP A 79 9.21 17.44 13.27
N TYR A 80 8.79 16.62 14.24
CA TYR A 80 7.45 16.02 14.24
C TYR A 80 6.32 17.08 14.24
N PRO A 81 6.39 18.19 15.02
CA PRO A 81 5.40 19.27 14.92
C PRO A 81 5.26 19.84 13.50
N LYS A 82 6.36 20.16 12.82
CA LYS A 82 6.31 20.65 11.43
C LYS A 82 5.73 19.62 10.47
N PHE A 83 6.06 18.34 10.66
CA PHE A 83 5.45 17.26 9.89
C PHE A 83 3.92 17.23 10.07
N VAL A 84 3.44 17.28 11.31
CA VAL A 84 2.00 17.30 11.62
C VAL A 84 1.31 18.51 11.01
N THR A 85 1.90 19.70 11.12
CA THR A 85 1.40 20.92 10.47
C THR A 85 1.31 20.74 8.95
N ALA A 86 2.35 20.20 8.31
CA ALA A 86 2.35 19.98 6.87
C ALA A 86 1.29 18.97 6.40
N MET A 87 0.93 17.98 7.24
CA MET A 87 -0.12 17.02 6.93
C MET A 87 -1.53 17.62 7.04
N ASN A 88 -1.76 18.52 8.01
CA ASN A 88 -3.10 18.91 8.46
C ASN A 88 -3.47 20.39 8.24
N SER A 89 -2.52 21.25 7.90
CA SER A 89 -2.74 22.70 7.86
C SER A 89 -2.43 23.29 6.49
N GLU A 90 -3.22 24.31 6.13
CA GLU A 90 -2.99 25.11 4.92
C GLU A 90 -1.64 25.83 5.01
N PRO A 91 -0.94 26.05 3.87
CA PRO A 91 -1.35 25.74 2.50
C PRO A 91 -1.09 24.28 2.07
N LEU A 92 -0.45 23.46 2.91
CA LEU A 92 0.10 22.17 2.51
C LEU A 92 -0.95 21.05 2.50
N VAL A 93 -1.68 20.85 3.61
CA VAL A 93 -2.76 19.86 3.80
C VAL A 93 -2.54 18.55 3.03
N LYS A 94 -1.33 17.98 3.10
CA LYS A 94 -0.84 16.98 2.13
C LYS A 94 -1.73 15.73 2.05
N ILE A 95 -2.36 15.33 3.16
CA ILE A 95 -3.31 14.21 3.18
C ILE A 95 -4.56 14.53 2.34
N GLN A 96 -5.17 15.69 2.55
CA GLN A 96 -6.34 16.10 1.78
C GLN A 96 -6.02 16.23 0.29
N ARG A 97 -4.86 16.82 -0.05
CA ARG A 97 -4.43 16.96 -1.44
C ARG A 97 -4.18 15.60 -2.12
N THR A 98 -3.79 14.57 -1.36
CA THR A 98 -3.66 13.21 -1.89
C THR A 98 -5.02 12.65 -2.35
N PHE A 99 -6.11 12.95 -1.64
CA PHE A 99 -7.46 12.56 -2.09
C PHE A 99 -7.88 13.31 -3.36
N LEU A 100 -7.50 14.59 -3.48
CA LEU A 100 -7.78 15.39 -4.67
C LEU A 100 -7.03 14.89 -5.90
N GLU A 101 -5.78 14.42 -5.75
CA GLU A 101 -5.06 13.77 -6.85
C GLU A 101 -5.75 12.48 -7.32
N SER A 102 -6.28 11.66 -6.40
CA SER A 102 -7.07 10.48 -6.79
C SER A 102 -8.37 10.87 -7.52
N TYR A 103 -9.01 11.98 -7.12
CA TYR A 103 -10.16 12.53 -7.82
C TYR A 103 -9.81 12.99 -9.24
N ASP A 104 -8.65 13.62 -9.42
CA ASP A 104 -8.14 14.00 -10.74
C ASP A 104 -7.86 12.77 -11.61
N VAL A 105 -7.24 11.72 -11.08
CA VAL A 105 -7.04 10.46 -11.80
C VAL A 105 -8.37 9.85 -12.23
N ALA A 106 -9.37 9.86 -11.34
CA ALA A 106 -10.69 9.35 -11.68
C ALA A 106 -11.29 10.10 -12.88
N ARG A 107 -11.25 11.44 -12.85
CA ARG A 107 -11.79 12.27 -13.95
C ARG A 107 -11.00 12.19 -15.24
N GLN A 108 -9.67 12.18 -15.15
CA GLN A 108 -8.79 12.33 -16.32
C GLN A 108 -8.44 10.99 -16.96
N VAL A 109 -8.60 9.88 -16.23
CA VAL A 109 -8.24 8.54 -16.71
C VAL A 109 -9.40 7.56 -16.52
N ALA A 110 -9.89 7.35 -15.29
CA ALA A 110 -10.85 6.27 -15.01
C ALA A 110 -12.18 6.41 -15.75
N TYR A 111 -12.74 7.62 -15.81
CA TYR A 111 -13.98 7.87 -16.54
C TYR A 111 -13.74 8.36 -17.97
N LYS A 112 -12.48 8.51 -18.38
CA LYS A 112 -12.13 9.04 -19.70
C LYS A 112 -12.02 7.90 -20.71
N ASN A 113 -12.66 8.08 -21.87
CA ASN A 113 -12.59 7.15 -23.01
C ASN A 113 -13.03 5.71 -22.70
N ILE A 114 -13.76 5.50 -21.61
CA ILE A 114 -14.42 4.23 -21.34
C ILE A 114 -15.74 4.17 -22.11
N ASP A 115 -16.00 3.03 -22.75
CA ASP A 115 -17.26 2.80 -23.43
C ASP A 115 -18.36 2.46 -22.41
N LEU A 116 -19.26 3.42 -22.18
CA LEU A 116 -20.42 3.28 -21.30
C LEU A 116 -21.72 3.16 -22.11
N ASN A 117 -21.65 2.64 -23.34
CA ASN A 117 -22.83 2.30 -24.15
C ASN A 117 -23.53 1.07 -23.57
N CYS A 118 -24.27 1.36 -22.51
CA CYS A 118 -25.08 0.43 -21.77
C CYS A 118 -26.08 -0.33 -22.66
N THR A 119 -26.11 -1.65 -22.52
CA THR A 119 -27.17 -2.51 -23.04
C THR A 119 -27.85 -3.23 -21.87
N LEU A 120 -29.16 -3.40 -21.93
CA LEU A 120 -29.89 -4.13 -20.89
C LEU A 120 -29.69 -5.64 -21.08
N ASP A 121 -29.29 -6.33 -20.01
CA ASP A 121 -29.31 -7.80 -19.98
C ASP A 121 -30.74 -8.35 -19.76
N ASP A 122 -30.87 -9.68 -19.75
CA ASP A 122 -32.16 -10.37 -19.53
C ASP A 122 -32.81 -10.04 -18.17
N LYS A 123 -32.04 -9.48 -17.23
CA LYS A 123 -32.50 -9.05 -15.90
C LYS A 123 -32.74 -7.54 -15.84
N GLN A 124 -32.80 -6.86 -16.99
CA GLN A 124 -32.96 -5.41 -17.12
C GLN A 124 -31.83 -4.62 -16.43
N LYS A 125 -30.64 -5.21 -16.29
CA LYS A 125 -29.46 -4.53 -15.76
C LYS A 125 -28.67 -3.91 -16.89
N CYS A 126 -28.23 -2.68 -16.67
CA CYS A 126 -27.31 -1.99 -17.55
C CYS A 126 -25.93 -2.66 -17.53
N ILE A 127 -25.52 -3.22 -18.67
CA ILE A 127 -24.22 -3.86 -18.87
C ILE A 127 -23.48 -3.13 -19.99
N ASN A 128 -22.27 -2.67 -19.69
CA ASN A 128 -21.37 -2.00 -20.62
C ASN A 128 -20.47 -3.04 -21.32
N PRO A 129 -19.96 -2.75 -22.53
CA PRO A 129 -18.95 -3.60 -23.18
C PRO A 129 -17.66 -3.68 -22.36
N CYS A 130 -16.81 -4.67 -22.65
CA CYS A 130 -15.48 -4.71 -22.04
C CYS A 130 -14.69 -3.47 -22.47
N PRO A 131 -13.93 -2.85 -21.55
CA PRO A 131 -13.02 -1.79 -21.92
C PRO A 131 -11.99 -2.26 -22.96
N SER A 132 -11.60 -1.35 -23.86
CA SER A 132 -10.58 -1.64 -24.88
C SER A 132 -9.22 -1.93 -24.26
N SER A 133 -8.34 -2.60 -25.00
CA SER A 133 -6.95 -2.83 -24.58
C SER A 133 -6.22 -1.52 -24.26
N ASP A 134 -6.45 -0.47 -25.04
CA ASP A 134 -5.81 0.83 -24.86
C ASP A 134 -6.25 1.49 -23.55
N TYR A 135 -7.54 1.40 -23.22
CA TYR A 135 -8.04 1.84 -21.93
C TYR A 135 -7.40 1.06 -20.78
N VAL A 136 -7.34 -0.27 -20.88
CA VAL A 136 -6.74 -1.13 -19.84
C VAL A 136 -5.25 -0.82 -19.67
N ASN A 137 -4.51 -0.58 -20.76
CA ASN A 137 -3.09 -0.21 -20.70
C ASN A 137 -2.88 1.16 -20.03
N ALA A 138 -3.72 2.15 -20.34
CA ALA A 138 -3.67 3.46 -19.71
C ALA A 138 -4.01 3.40 -18.20
N LEU A 139 -4.98 2.56 -17.84
CA LEU A 139 -5.32 2.26 -16.45
C LEU A 139 -4.12 1.65 -15.71
N ILE A 140 -3.52 0.59 -16.25
CA ILE A 140 -2.36 -0.07 -15.65
C ILE A 140 -1.23 0.93 -15.43
N ALA A 141 -0.90 1.73 -16.45
CA ALA A 141 0.16 2.72 -16.34
C ALA A 141 -0.11 3.75 -15.24
N SER A 142 -1.35 4.25 -15.16
CA SER A 142 -1.75 5.26 -14.17
C SER A 142 -1.78 4.70 -12.75
N ALA A 143 -2.33 3.50 -12.58
CA ALA A 143 -2.43 2.83 -11.29
C ALA A 143 -1.04 2.44 -10.74
N GLU A 144 -0.17 1.87 -11.57
CA GLU A 144 1.20 1.52 -11.15
C GLU A 144 2.04 2.76 -10.78
N ALA A 145 1.92 3.84 -11.56
CA ALA A 145 2.57 5.10 -11.23
C ALA A 145 2.06 5.67 -9.89
N SER A 146 0.74 5.65 -9.69
CA SER A 146 0.12 6.06 -8.43
C SER A 146 0.60 5.20 -7.25
N ILE A 147 0.54 3.87 -7.35
CA ILE A 147 1.04 2.95 -6.31
C ILE A 147 2.49 3.28 -5.93
N THR A 148 3.34 3.57 -6.91
CA THR A 148 4.76 3.89 -6.68
C THR A 148 4.92 5.21 -5.92
N VAL A 149 4.25 6.28 -6.35
CA VAL A 149 4.30 7.59 -5.67
C VAL A 149 3.71 7.47 -4.26
N GLN A 150 2.56 6.84 -4.10
CA GLN A 150 1.89 6.65 -2.82
C GLN A 150 2.73 5.81 -1.85
N GLY A 151 3.41 4.77 -2.34
CA GLY A 151 4.37 3.99 -1.54
C GLY A 151 5.53 4.83 -1.01
N LYS A 152 6.08 5.74 -1.84
CA LYS A 152 7.11 6.71 -1.42
C LYS A 152 6.58 7.68 -0.36
N ARG A 153 5.33 8.14 -0.46
CA ARG A 153 4.70 9.01 0.54
C ARG A 153 4.47 8.28 1.86
N LEU A 154 3.98 7.05 1.79
CA LEU A 154 3.74 6.20 2.96
C LEU A 154 5.05 5.93 3.72
N SER A 155 6.17 5.69 3.02
CA SER A 155 7.45 5.47 3.68
C SER A 155 7.93 6.70 4.47
N VAL A 156 7.68 7.92 3.97
CA VAL A 156 7.93 9.18 4.70
C VAL A 156 7.08 9.25 5.96
N ILE A 157 5.78 9.01 5.86
CA ILE A 157 4.85 9.05 7.01
C ILE A 157 5.27 8.03 8.07
N LEU A 158 5.53 6.78 7.67
CA LEU A 158 5.95 5.71 8.60
C LEU A 158 7.30 6.04 9.25
N THR A 159 8.22 6.67 8.51
CA THR A 159 9.50 7.12 9.07
C THR A 159 9.30 8.17 10.15
N GLN A 160 8.41 9.14 9.94
CA GLN A 160 8.09 10.18 10.94
C GLN A 160 7.42 9.59 12.19
N ILE A 161 6.48 8.66 12.01
CA ILE A 161 5.86 7.94 13.13
C ILE A 161 6.91 7.13 13.91
N ALA A 162 7.80 6.42 13.22
CA ALA A 162 8.86 5.65 13.87
C ALA A 162 9.86 6.54 14.63
N LYS A 163 10.16 7.74 14.13
CA LYS A 163 10.96 8.74 14.86
C LYS A 163 10.24 9.14 16.16
N GLN A 164 8.94 9.41 16.09
CA GLN A 164 8.16 9.83 17.26
C GLN A 164 7.99 8.74 18.32
N ILE A 165 7.79 7.48 17.91
CA ILE A 165 7.76 6.33 18.84
C ILE A 165 9.04 6.26 19.67
N ARG A 166 10.20 6.51 19.05
CA ARG A 166 11.50 6.50 19.74
C ARG A 166 11.66 7.67 20.69
N VAL A 167 11.29 8.88 20.27
CA VAL A 167 11.34 10.09 21.12
C VAL A 167 10.47 9.96 22.36
N LEU A 168 9.28 9.36 22.20
CA LEU A 168 8.34 9.13 23.30
C LEU A 168 8.67 7.88 24.13
N ASN A 169 9.73 7.15 23.79
CA ASN A 169 10.13 5.90 24.46
C ASN A 169 8.99 4.87 24.59
N LEU A 170 8.19 4.72 23.52
CA LEU A 170 7.03 3.81 23.50
C LEU A 170 7.39 2.37 23.13
N LEU A 171 8.67 2.09 22.90
CA LEU A 171 9.17 0.73 22.73
C LEU A 171 9.45 0.15 24.11
N THR A 172 8.73 -0.89 24.50
CA THR A 172 9.10 -1.68 25.68
C THR A 172 10.48 -2.29 25.43
N PRO A 173 11.44 -2.18 26.37
CA PRO A 173 12.67 -2.95 26.28
C PRO A 173 12.30 -4.43 26.21
N VAL A 174 12.83 -5.15 25.23
CA VAL A 174 12.85 -6.61 25.31
C VAL A 174 13.72 -6.96 26.50
N THR A 175 13.12 -7.23 27.65
CA THR A 175 13.83 -7.83 28.78
C THR A 175 14.17 -9.26 28.37
N THR A 176 15.38 -9.48 27.88
CA THR A 176 15.93 -10.82 27.76
C THR A 176 15.84 -11.47 29.14
N PRO A 177 15.19 -12.63 29.30
CA PRO A 177 15.19 -13.34 30.57
C PRO A 177 16.63 -13.52 31.05
N ALA A 178 16.89 -13.24 32.33
CA ALA A 178 18.19 -13.50 32.92
C ALA A 178 18.56 -14.98 32.67
N PRO A 179 19.80 -15.29 32.24
CA PRO A 179 20.22 -16.67 32.12
C PRO A 179 20.02 -17.38 33.47
N PRO A 180 19.61 -18.67 33.47
CA PRO A 180 19.47 -19.43 34.70
C PRO A 180 20.76 -19.34 35.52
N PRO A 181 20.69 -19.25 36.86
CA PRO A 181 21.88 -19.28 37.68
C PRO A 181 22.66 -20.56 37.37
N THR A 182 23.90 -20.41 36.92
CA THR A 182 24.84 -21.52 36.76
C THR A 182 25.07 -22.12 38.14
N ASN A 183 24.59 -23.33 38.36
CA ASN A 183 24.93 -24.11 39.56
C ASN A 183 26.45 -24.18 39.66
N ALA A 184 26.99 -23.48 40.66
CA ALA A 184 28.39 -23.55 41.00
C ALA A 184 28.76 -25.00 41.29
N THR A 185 29.87 -25.39 40.66
CA THR A 185 30.51 -26.69 40.64
C THR A 185 30.53 -27.37 42.01
N ALA A 186 30.15 -28.65 42.04
CA ALA A 186 30.33 -29.53 43.19
C ALA A 186 31.79 -29.49 43.66
N VAL A 187 31.97 -29.18 44.95
CA VAL A 187 33.26 -29.28 45.64
C VAL A 187 33.68 -30.77 45.67
N PRO A 188 34.90 -31.14 45.26
CA PRO A 188 35.36 -32.52 45.37
C PRO A 188 35.59 -32.87 46.85
N THR A 189 34.90 -33.90 47.33
CA THR A 189 35.12 -34.47 48.65
C THR A 189 36.49 -35.14 48.71
N THR A 190 37.46 -34.52 49.40
CA THR A 190 38.71 -35.20 49.75
C THR A 190 38.45 -36.21 50.85
N THR A 191 38.47 -37.51 50.50
CA THR A 191 38.53 -38.62 51.44
C THR A 191 39.93 -38.64 52.08
N ARG A 192 40.03 -38.38 53.39
CA ARG A 192 41.23 -38.73 54.17
C ARG A 192 41.12 -40.20 54.58
N SER A 193 42.06 -41.02 54.12
CA SER A 193 42.35 -42.32 54.71
C SER A 193 43.18 -42.09 55.96
N ASN A 194 42.69 -42.52 57.11
CA ASN A 194 43.52 -42.73 58.31
C ASN A 194 44.05 -44.18 58.28
N CYS A 195 45.21 -44.38 58.90
CA CYS A 195 45.87 -45.66 59.12
C CYS A 195 44.95 -46.74 59.70
#